data_AF-A0A9E5LT49-F1
#
_entry.id   AF-A0A9E5LT49-F1
#
_cell.length_a   1.000
_cell.length_b   1.000
_cell.length_c   1.000
_cell.angle_alpha   90.00
_cell.angle_beta   90.00
_cell.angle_gamma   90.00
#
_symmetry.space_group_name_H-M   'P 1'
#
loop_
_entity.id
_entity.type
_entity.pdbx_description
1 polymer ?
#
loop_
_entity_poly.entity_id
_entity_poly.type
_entity_poly.pdbx_seq_one_letter_code
_entity_poly.pdbx_strand_id
1 'polypeptide(L)'
;MELFGFTIKRKEEELPQVVAVTQPSFVPPTNDDGAVIVSGGGVVGTYVDLEGTARTEAELITRYRQLSLQPEIETAVEEIVGEMISYDSNQEQVNINLDDLEFSKSLKDKITDEFDEVKKLLDFSSSGFDIIRRWYIDGRLYYHVIIDTNSPQDGIKELRYIDPRKIRKIREIKKDKKTITVQNEYYMYNDKGF
;
A
#
# COMPACT_ATOMS: atom_id res chain seq x y z
N MET A 1 19.17 -0.92 10.14
CA MET A 1 18.74 -2.22 10.69
C MET A 1 18.02 -2.93 9.56
N GLU A 2 18.60 -4.01 9.06
CA GLU A 2 17.95 -4.90 8.10
C GLU A 2 16.91 -5.73 8.87
N LEU A 3 15.72 -5.16 9.08
CA LEU A 3 14.56 -5.95 9.43
C LEU A 3 14.10 -6.63 8.14
N PHE A 4 13.97 -7.96 8.18
CA PHE A 4 13.31 -8.84 7.21
C PHE A 4 14.12 -9.65 6.20
N GLY A 5 15.45 -9.63 6.17
CA GLY A 5 16.26 -10.62 5.42
C GLY A 5 16.00 -10.77 3.90
N PHE A 6 14.98 -10.12 3.36
CA PHE A 6 14.54 -10.07 1.99
C PHE A 6 13.88 -8.72 1.78
N THR A 7 14.54 -7.84 1.03
CA THR A 7 13.83 -6.79 0.31
C THR A 7 13.62 -7.34 -1.09
N ILE A 8 12.39 -7.37 -1.60
CA ILE A 8 12.17 -7.47 -3.04
C ILE A 8 12.62 -6.12 -3.62
N LYS A 9 13.94 -5.88 -3.61
CA LYS A 9 14.52 -4.89 -4.49
C LYS A 9 14.34 -5.48 -5.87
N ARG A 10 13.60 -4.75 -6.73
CA ARG A 10 13.86 -4.83 -8.16
C ARG A 10 15.39 -4.74 -8.27
N LYS A 11 16.00 -5.76 -8.89
CA LYS A 11 17.45 -5.80 -9.16
C LYS A 11 17.89 -4.38 -9.54
N GLU A 12 19.08 -3.94 -9.12
CA GLU A 12 19.67 -2.64 -9.50
C GLU A 12 19.92 -2.53 -11.02
N GLU A 13 19.06 -3.09 -11.87
CA GLU A 13 18.72 -2.49 -13.14
C GLU A 13 17.93 -1.23 -12.80
N GLU A 14 18.66 -0.12 -12.79
CA GLU A 14 18.19 1.25 -12.92
C GLU A 14 16.69 1.38 -12.61
N LEU A 15 16.35 1.92 -11.42
CA LEU A 15 15.09 2.66 -11.25
C LEU A 15 14.84 3.32 -12.60
N PRO A 16 13.80 2.93 -13.37
CA PRO A 16 13.66 3.38 -14.75
C PRO A 16 13.76 4.87 -14.61
N GLN A 17 14.85 5.45 -15.15
CA GLN A 17 15.21 6.85 -14.96
C GLN A 17 13.88 7.57 -15.04
N VAL A 18 13.34 8.01 -13.89
CA VAL A 18 11.92 8.39 -13.81
C VAL A 18 11.92 9.76 -14.43
N VAL A 19 11.98 9.73 -15.75
CA VAL A 19 12.51 10.76 -16.61
C VAL A 19 13.93 11.17 -16.12
N ALA A 20 14.98 10.78 -16.86
CA ALA A 20 16.07 11.75 -17.01
C ALA A 20 15.39 12.99 -17.59
N VAL A 21 14.91 13.88 -16.72
CA VAL A 21 14.34 15.15 -17.11
C VAL A 21 15.53 15.86 -17.72
N THR A 22 15.67 15.71 -19.03
CA THR A 22 16.61 16.43 -19.89
C THR A 22 16.32 17.94 -19.89
N GLN A 23 15.47 18.39 -18.96
CA GLN A 23 15.21 19.77 -18.62
C GLN A 23 15.21 19.91 -17.09
N PRO A 24 16.14 20.68 -16.49
CA PRO A 24 16.09 20.93 -15.06
C PRO A 24 14.81 21.71 -14.72
N SER A 25 13.82 21.03 -14.17
CA SER A 25 12.62 21.65 -13.59
C SER A 25 12.92 22.04 -12.15
N PHE A 26 12.61 23.29 -11.80
CA PHE A 26 12.66 23.78 -10.42
C PHE A 26 11.44 23.32 -9.60
N VAL A 27 10.44 22.72 -10.26
CA VAL A 27 9.23 22.19 -9.63
C VAL A 27 9.42 20.69 -9.35
N PRO A 28 9.21 20.22 -8.12
CA PRO A 28 9.25 18.78 -7.81
C PRO A 28 8.20 18.02 -8.65
N PRO A 29 8.45 16.74 -8.99
CA PRO A 29 7.44 15.92 -9.66
C PRO A 29 6.17 15.86 -8.80
N THR A 30 5.01 16.07 -9.41
CA THR A 30 3.70 15.85 -8.79
C THR A 30 3.58 14.38 -8.44
N ASN A 31 3.39 14.10 -7.16
CA ASN A 31 3.33 12.75 -6.62
C ASN A 31 1.97 12.55 -5.96
N ASP A 32 1.11 11.71 -6.56
CA ASP A 32 -0.26 11.43 -6.09
C ASP A 32 -0.34 10.27 -5.09
N ASP A 33 0.79 9.65 -4.75
CA ASP A 33 0.87 8.41 -3.95
C ASP A 33 0.87 8.64 -2.42
N GLY A 34 0.46 9.83 -1.97
CA GLY A 34 0.29 10.16 -0.53
C GLY A 34 1.54 10.07 0.35
N ALA A 35 2.74 9.90 -0.23
CA ALA A 35 3.98 9.74 0.53
C ALA A 35 4.45 11.06 1.14
N VAL A 36 4.88 11.02 2.41
CA VAL A 36 5.48 12.19 3.06
C VAL A 36 6.90 12.38 2.54
N ILE A 37 7.16 13.55 1.97
CA ILE A 37 8.44 13.89 1.37
C ILE A 37 9.38 14.46 2.44
N VAL A 38 10.48 13.75 2.71
CA VAL A 38 11.53 14.15 3.65
C VAL A 38 12.78 14.55 2.87
N SER A 39 13.34 15.74 3.14
CA SER A 39 14.56 16.20 2.46
C SER A 39 15.81 15.63 3.13
N GLY A 40 16.51 14.72 2.44
CA GLY A 40 17.80 14.17 2.81
C GLY A 40 18.92 15.21 2.69
N GLY A 41 19.13 15.98 3.75
CA GLY A 41 20.16 17.01 3.76
C GLY A 41 20.31 17.75 5.09
N GLY A 42 20.72 17.04 6.15
CA GLY A 42 21.28 17.66 7.37
C GLY A 42 20.67 17.16 8.67
N VAL A 43 21.54 16.58 9.53
CA VAL A 43 21.36 16.25 10.96
C VAL A 43 20.05 15.52 11.31
N VAL A 44 20.19 14.22 11.58
CA VAL A 44 19.19 13.21 11.94
C VAL A 44 18.48 13.49 13.29
N GLY A 45 17.92 14.69 13.52
CA GLY A 45 17.25 14.91 14.81
C GLY A 45 16.42 16.16 15.06
N THR A 46 16.46 17.21 14.23
CA THR A 46 15.89 18.51 14.70
C THR A 46 14.74 19.14 13.92
N TYR A 47 14.46 18.81 12.65
CA TYR A 47 13.29 19.39 11.97
C TYR A 47 12.75 18.46 10.89
N VAL A 48 12.12 17.36 11.30
CA VAL A 48 11.08 16.76 10.47
C VAL A 48 9.77 16.96 11.22
N ASP A 49 9.00 17.97 10.82
CA ASP A 49 7.62 18.18 11.30
C ASP A 49 6.69 17.10 10.70
N LEU A 50 7.01 15.85 11.03
CA LEU A 50 6.15 14.71 10.81
C LEU A 50 4.94 14.77 11.73
N GLU A 51 5.03 15.44 12.88
CA GLU A 51 3.99 15.43 13.91
C GLU A 51 2.77 16.26 13.50
N GLY A 52 2.94 17.42 12.87
CA GLY A 52 1.84 18.27 12.39
C GLY A 52 1.05 17.64 11.24
N THR A 53 1.75 17.18 10.21
CA THR A 53 1.13 16.42 9.09
C THR A 53 0.60 15.07 9.55
N ALA A 54 1.19 14.50 10.60
CA ALA A 54 0.75 13.22 11.11
C ALA A 54 -0.60 13.26 11.78
N ARG A 55 -0.73 14.19 12.73
CA ARG A 55 -1.97 14.39 13.46
C ARG A 55 -3.12 14.68 12.51
N THR A 56 -2.89 15.45 11.44
CA THR A 56 -3.94 15.77 10.47
C THR A 56 -4.48 14.54 9.73
N GLU A 57 -3.62 13.62 9.28
CA GLU A 57 -4.11 12.41 8.58
C GLU A 57 -4.78 11.40 9.51
N ALA A 58 -4.20 11.18 10.70
CA ALA A 58 -4.78 10.28 11.68
C ALA A 58 -6.13 10.81 12.21
N GLU A 59 -6.25 12.14 12.36
CA GLU A 59 -7.50 12.81 12.66
C GLU A 59 -8.51 12.67 11.51
N LEU A 60 -8.09 12.79 10.24
CA LEU A 60 -8.98 12.58 9.08
C LEU A 60 -9.58 11.18 9.06
N ILE A 61 -8.78 10.14 9.25
CA ILE A 61 -9.28 8.75 9.32
C ILE A 61 -10.26 8.59 10.49
N THR A 62 -9.94 9.20 11.63
CA THR A 62 -10.83 9.17 12.80
C THR A 62 -12.16 9.87 12.49
N ARG A 63 -12.14 10.99 11.78
CA ARG A 63 -13.33 11.70 11.33
C ARG A 63 -14.13 10.88 10.31
N TYR A 64 -13.50 10.23 9.33
CA TYR A 64 -14.20 9.36 8.38
C TYR A 64 -14.92 8.20 9.07
N ARG A 65 -14.25 7.56 10.04
CA ARG A 65 -14.87 6.52 10.87
C ARG A 65 -16.03 7.05 11.72
N GLN A 66 -15.93 8.28 12.23
CA GLN A 66 -17.04 8.91 12.97
C GLN A 66 -18.23 9.21 12.06
N LEU A 67 -17.98 9.70 10.84
CA LEU A 67 -19.02 9.96 9.85
C LEU A 67 -19.70 8.66 9.41
N SER A 68 -18.96 7.57 9.23
CA SER A 68 -19.54 6.27 8.87
C SER A 68 -20.43 5.65 9.95
N LEU A 69 -20.46 6.21 11.18
CA LEU A 69 -21.40 5.79 12.23
C LEU A 69 -22.79 6.42 12.06
N GLN A 70 -22.94 7.43 11.20
CA GLN A 70 -24.25 8.02 10.92
C GLN A 70 -25.05 7.03 10.06
N PRO A 71 -26.31 6.70 10.42
CA PRO A 71 -27.08 5.69 9.71
C PRO A 71 -27.23 5.95 8.21
N GLU A 72 -27.40 7.21 7.80
CA GLU A 72 -27.55 7.59 6.40
C GLU A 72 -26.27 7.37 5.59
N ILE A 73 -25.12 7.62 6.21
CA ILE A 73 -23.81 7.41 5.58
C ILE A 73 -23.47 5.92 5.57
N GLU A 74 -23.81 5.19 6.64
CA GLU A 74 -23.64 3.74 6.70
C GLU A 74 -24.40 3.05 5.57
N THR A 75 -25.68 3.35 5.38
CA THR A 75 -26.46 2.79 4.26
C THR A 75 -25.86 3.16 2.91
N ALA A 76 -25.43 4.41 2.72
CA ALA A 76 -24.79 4.81 1.46
C ALA A 76 -23.47 4.06 1.19
N VAL A 77 -22.64 3.85 2.22
CA VAL A 77 -21.41 3.05 2.10
C VAL A 77 -21.74 1.60 1.78
N GLU A 78 -22.77 1.02 2.40
CA GLU A 78 -23.20 -0.35 2.11
C GLU A 78 -23.70 -0.53 0.67
N GLU A 79 -24.47 0.42 0.15
CA GLU A 79 -24.91 0.40 -1.25
C GLU A 79 -23.71 0.46 -2.21
N ILE A 80 -22.77 1.38 -1.99
CA ILE A 80 -21.57 1.51 -2.83
C ILE A 80 -20.71 0.24 -2.80
N VAL A 81 -20.46 -0.31 -1.60
CA VAL A 81 -19.65 -1.53 -1.47
C VAL A 81 -20.41 -2.73 -2.05
N GLY A 82 -21.73 -2.81 -1.87
CA GLY A 82 -22.57 -3.86 -2.44
C GLY A 82 -22.62 -3.84 -3.97
N GLU A 83 -22.55 -2.65 -4.60
CA GLU A 83 -22.38 -2.53 -6.05
C GLU A 83 -20.96 -2.92 -6.51
N MET A 84 -19.95 -2.73 -5.66
CA MET A 84 -18.56 -3.06 -5.99
C MET A 84 -18.29 -4.57 -5.94
N ILE A 85 -18.88 -5.29 -4.97
CA ILE A 85 -18.68 -6.74 -4.80
C ILE A 85 -20.02 -7.47 -4.66
N SER A 86 -20.28 -8.39 -5.59
CA SER A 86 -21.46 -9.27 -5.53
C SER A 86 -21.13 -10.54 -4.75
N TYR A 87 -21.96 -10.87 -3.76
CA TYR A 87 -21.93 -12.15 -3.09
C TYR A 87 -22.91 -13.11 -3.75
N ASP A 88 -22.39 -13.98 -4.61
CA ASP A 88 -23.12 -15.17 -5.05
C ASP A 88 -22.45 -16.40 -4.45
N SER A 89 -23.24 -17.27 -3.82
CA SER A 89 -22.80 -18.55 -3.27
C SER A 89 -22.15 -19.49 -4.30
N ASN A 90 -22.44 -19.30 -5.59
CA ASN A 90 -21.99 -20.19 -6.66
C ASN A 90 -20.92 -19.57 -7.57
N GLN A 91 -20.54 -18.30 -7.37
CA GLN A 91 -19.57 -17.62 -8.23
C GLN A 91 -18.40 -17.09 -7.42
N GLU A 92 -17.22 -17.12 -8.05
CA GLU A 92 -16.03 -16.49 -7.50
C GLU A 92 -16.19 -14.97 -7.60
N GLN A 93 -15.91 -14.28 -6.49
CA GLN A 93 -16.11 -12.83 -6.39
C GLN A 93 -15.11 -12.04 -7.25
N VAL A 94 -13.87 -12.51 -7.34
CA VAL A 94 -12.79 -11.85 -8.07
C VAL A 94 -11.89 -12.89 -8.73
N ASN A 95 -11.66 -12.71 -10.02
CA ASN A 95 -10.79 -13.56 -10.85
C ASN A 95 -9.76 -12.72 -11.61
N ILE A 96 -8.57 -13.29 -11.76
CA ILE A 96 -7.50 -12.69 -12.54
C ILE A 96 -7.69 -13.04 -14.02
N ASN A 97 -7.67 -12.02 -14.90
CA ASN A 97 -7.65 -12.22 -16.34
C ASN A 97 -6.20 -12.15 -16.84
N LEU A 98 -5.74 -13.20 -17.54
CA LEU A 98 -4.38 -13.34 -18.08
C LEU A 98 -4.38 -13.44 -19.63
N ASP A 99 -5.40 -12.94 -20.30
CA ASP A 99 -5.61 -13.14 -21.74
C ASP A 99 -4.52 -12.45 -22.57
N ASP A 100 -4.15 -11.22 -22.21
CA ASP A 100 -3.15 -10.40 -22.94
C ASP A 100 -1.69 -10.83 -22.73
N LEU A 101 -1.44 -11.85 -21.90
CA LEU A 101 -0.09 -12.33 -21.62
C LEU A 101 0.34 -13.43 -22.60
N GLU A 102 1.41 -13.21 -23.37
CA GLU A 102 1.99 -14.21 -24.28
C GLU A 102 2.90 -15.24 -23.55
N PHE A 103 2.42 -15.80 -22.45
CA PHE A 103 3.13 -16.83 -21.69
C PHE A 103 2.54 -18.23 -21.90
N SER A 104 3.34 -19.25 -21.58
CA SER A 104 2.87 -20.64 -21.64
C SER A 104 1.69 -20.85 -20.68
N LYS A 105 0.76 -21.74 -21.07
CA LYS A 105 -0.41 -22.07 -20.24
C LYS A 105 -0.01 -22.48 -18.82
N SER A 106 1.05 -23.28 -18.69
CA SER A 106 1.56 -23.71 -17.38
C SER A 106 1.99 -22.55 -16.48
N LEU A 107 2.51 -21.44 -17.03
CA LEU A 107 2.85 -20.27 -16.23
C LEU A 107 1.60 -19.48 -15.83
N LYS A 108 0.62 -19.36 -16.74
CA LYS A 108 -0.67 -18.73 -16.43
C LYS A 108 -1.40 -19.49 -15.33
N ASP A 109 -1.44 -20.82 -15.42
CA ASP A 109 -2.07 -21.69 -14.41
C ASP A 109 -1.43 -21.47 -13.04
N LYS A 110 -0.09 -21.42 -12.96
CA LYS A 110 0.62 -21.11 -11.69
C LYS A 110 0.29 -19.73 -11.13
N ILE A 111 0.14 -18.71 -11.98
CA ILE A 111 -0.23 -17.36 -11.52
C ILE A 111 -1.64 -17.37 -10.94
N THR A 112 -2.57 -18.09 -11.58
CA THR A 112 -3.93 -18.27 -11.09
C THR A 112 -3.94 -19.01 -9.75
N ASP A 113 -3.16 -20.09 -9.61
CA ASP A 113 -3.05 -20.86 -8.36
C ASP A 113 -2.55 -19.98 -7.19
N GLU A 114 -1.51 -19.17 -7.43
CA GLU A 114 -0.98 -18.22 -6.43
C GLU A 114 -1.97 -17.10 -6.10
N PHE A 115 -2.75 -16.63 -7.09
CA PHE A 115 -3.80 -15.63 -6.86
C PHE A 115 -4.92 -16.19 -5.97
N ASP A 116 -5.32 -17.44 -6.19
CA ASP A 116 -6.28 -18.14 -5.34
C ASP A 116 -5.76 -18.35 -3.93
N GLU A 117 -4.47 -18.61 -3.77
CA GLU A 117 -3.84 -18.70 -2.44
C GLU A 117 -3.87 -17.36 -1.70
N VAL A 118 -3.59 -16.24 -2.38
CA VAL A 118 -3.72 -14.90 -1.79
C VAL A 118 -5.17 -14.61 -1.39
N LYS A 119 -6.16 -15.00 -2.22
CA LYS A 119 -7.59 -14.87 -1.85
C LYS A 119 -7.91 -15.64 -0.57
N LYS A 120 -7.36 -16.85 -0.39
CA LYS A 120 -7.52 -17.65 0.83
C LYS A 120 -6.83 -17.01 2.04
N LEU A 121 -5.61 -16.49 1.87
CA LEU A 121 -4.87 -15.83 2.96
C LEU A 121 -5.60 -14.59 3.48
N LEU A 122 -6.31 -13.88 2.61
CA LEU A 122 -7.16 -12.75 2.98
C LEU A 122 -8.56 -13.16 3.48
N ASP A 123 -8.89 -14.46 3.40
CA ASP A 123 -10.25 -14.98 3.58
C ASP A 123 -11.29 -14.15 2.79
N PHE A 124 -10.95 -13.82 1.54
CA PHE A 124 -11.67 -12.81 0.76
C PHE A 124 -13.13 -13.19 0.49
N SER A 125 -13.42 -14.49 0.39
CA SER A 125 -14.78 -15.01 0.19
C SER A 125 -15.74 -14.62 1.32
N SER A 126 -15.25 -14.60 2.56
CA SER A 126 -16.03 -14.24 3.74
C SER A 126 -15.89 -12.77 4.10
N SER A 127 -14.67 -12.24 4.00
CA SER A 127 -14.26 -10.96 4.57
C SER A 127 -14.10 -9.85 3.53
N GLY A 128 -14.30 -10.14 2.23
CA GLY A 128 -14.06 -9.20 1.14
C GLY A 128 -14.85 -7.89 1.28
N PHE A 129 -16.09 -7.97 1.77
CA PHE A 129 -16.98 -6.83 1.97
C PHE A 129 -16.41 -5.91 3.03
N ASP A 130 -16.01 -6.49 4.17
CA ASP A 130 -15.41 -5.74 5.27
C ASP A 130 -14.06 -5.15 4.88
N ILE A 131 -13.26 -5.88 4.08
CA ILE A 131 -11.98 -5.40 3.56
C ILE A 131 -12.19 -4.16 2.69
N ILE A 132 -13.11 -4.24 1.72
CA ILE A 132 -13.42 -3.12 0.81
C ILE A 132 -14.05 -1.97 1.58
N ARG A 133 -14.98 -2.23 2.50
CA ARG A 133 -15.60 -1.22 3.35
C ARG A 133 -14.57 -0.48 4.18
N ARG A 134 -13.63 -1.18 4.80
CA ARG A 134 -12.51 -0.57 5.55
C ARG A 134 -11.65 0.29 4.64
N TRP A 135 -11.28 -0.20 3.46
CA TRP A 135 -10.52 0.57 2.48
C TRP A 135 -11.27 1.84 2.04
N TYR A 136 -12.57 1.74 1.79
CA TYR A 136 -13.40 2.86 1.37
C TYR A 136 -13.53 3.94 2.45
N ILE A 137 -13.75 3.54 3.71
CA ILE A 137 -13.87 4.48 4.85
C ILE A 137 -12.52 5.09 5.21
N ASP A 138 -11.47 4.26 5.33
CA ASP A 138 -10.15 4.74 5.77
C ASP A 138 -9.35 5.39 4.62
N GLY A 139 -9.77 5.21 3.37
CA GLY A 139 -9.10 5.67 2.15
C GLY A 139 -7.81 4.92 1.81
N ARG A 140 -7.32 4.07 2.72
CA ARG A 140 -6.06 3.32 2.57
C ARG A 140 -6.12 2.00 3.32
N LEU A 141 -5.41 1.00 2.82
CA LEU A 141 -5.40 -0.36 3.35
C LEU A 141 -3.98 -0.93 3.29
N TYR A 142 -3.50 -1.48 4.40
CA TYR A 142 -2.14 -2.01 4.50
C TYR A 142 -2.16 -3.40 5.15
N TYR A 143 -1.35 -4.31 4.58
CA TYR A 143 -1.11 -5.63 5.16
C TYR A 143 0.39 -5.84 5.32
N HIS A 144 0.78 -6.42 6.45
CA HIS A 144 2.10 -6.97 6.66
C HIS A 144 2.13 -8.39 6.08
N VAL A 145 3.02 -8.61 5.12
CA VAL A 145 3.28 -9.93 4.54
C VAL A 145 4.21 -10.70 5.48
N ILE A 146 3.72 -11.78 6.07
CA ILE A 146 4.48 -12.60 7.00
C ILE A 146 5.04 -13.81 6.24
N ILE A 147 6.36 -13.95 6.29
CA ILE A 147 7.11 -15.05 5.69
C ILE A 147 7.99 -15.71 6.77
N ASP A 148 8.26 -17.00 6.62
CA ASP A 148 9.29 -17.66 7.41
C ASP A 148 10.67 -17.32 6.82
N THR A 149 11.50 -16.61 7.59
CA THR A 149 12.85 -16.21 7.15
C THR A 149 13.79 -17.40 7.01
N ASN A 150 13.53 -18.51 7.71
CA ASN A 150 14.36 -19.72 7.63
C ASN A 150 13.99 -20.59 6.42
N SER A 151 12.73 -20.52 6.00
CA SER A 151 12.16 -21.31 4.90
C SER A 151 11.34 -20.44 3.95
N PRO A 152 11.97 -19.50 3.22
CA PRO A 152 11.26 -18.57 2.34
C PRO A 152 10.57 -19.27 1.15
N GLN A 153 10.97 -20.51 0.83
CA GLN A 153 10.35 -21.31 -0.23
C GLN A 153 8.92 -21.73 0.09
N ASP A 154 8.55 -21.71 1.37
CA ASP A 154 7.19 -22.04 1.78
C ASP A 154 6.17 -20.92 1.49
N GLY A 155 6.63 -19.79 0.95
CA GLY A 155 5.78 -18.67 0.55
C GLY A 155 5.26 -17.85 1.73
N ILE A 156 4.15 -17.15 1.46
CA ILE A 156 3.49 -16.26 2.41
C ILE A 156 2.69 -17.10 3.40
N LYS A 157 2.92 -16.90 4.69
CA LYS A 157 2.21 -17.62 5.77
C LYS A 157 0.94 -16.91 6.21
N GLU A 158 0.97 -15.59 6.28
CA GLU A 158 -0.13 -14.77 6.78
C GLU A 158 -0.06 -13.35 6.19
N LEU A 159 -1.22 -12.79 5.88
CA LEU A 159 -1.39 -11.37 5.59
C LEU A 159 -2.05 -10.69 6.79
N ARG A 160 -1.26 -9.92 7.54
CA ARG A 160 -1.75 -9.28 8.77
C ARG A 160 -2.15 -7.83 8.52
N TYR A 161 -3.41 -7.50 8.75
CA TYR A 161 -3.89 -6.13 8.64
C TYR A 161 -3.13 -5.19 9.57
N ILE A 162 -2.73 -4.03 9.04
CA ILE A 162 -2.11 -2.94 9.79
C ILE A 162 -3.09 -1.77 9.83
N ASP A 163 -3.35 -1.24 11.03
CA ASP A 163 -4.16 -0.02 11.15
C ASP A 163 -3.47 1.11 10.38
N PRO A 164 -4.17 1.75 9.42
CA PRO A 164 -3.60 2.78 8.58
C PRO A 164 -3.09 3.99 9.36
N ARG A 165 -3.53 4.22 10.60
CA ARG A 165 -3.02 5.29 11.49
C ARG A 165 -1.63 4.97 12.07
N LYS A 166 -1.20 3.71 12.01
CA LYS A 166 0.08 3.22 12.57
C LYS A 166 1.20 3.08 11.55
N ILE A 167 0.93 3.29 10.27
CA ILE A 167 1.91 3.11 9.19
C ILE A 167 1.92 4.31 8.25
N ARG A 168 3.11 4.67 7.75
CA ARG A 168 3.31 5.77 6.80
C ARG A 168 4.30 5.40 5.72
N LYS A 169 4.03 5.83 4.50
CA LYS A 169 5.01 5.79 3.41
C LYS A 169 5.86 7.07 3.46
N ILE A 170 7.17 6.89 3.61
CA ILE A 170 8.16 7.98 3.66
C ILE A 170 8.99 7.92 2.38
N ARG A 171 9.16 9.08 1.75
CA ARG A 171 10.01 9.27 0.59
C ARG A 171 11.12 10.25 0.93
N GLU A 172 12.35 9.78 0.93
CA GLU A 172 13.53 10.63 1.10
C GLU A 172 13.93 11.21 -0.25
N ILE A 173 13.99 12.53 -0.35
CA ILE A 173 14.48 13.26 -1.53
C ILE A 173 15.79 13.96 -1.20
N LYS A 174 16.77 13.89 -2.09
CA LYS A 174 17.94 14.77 -2.04
C LYS A 174 17.72 15.93 -2.98
N LYS A 175 17.82 17.15 -2.44
CA LYS A 175 17.78 18.38 -3.25
C LYS A 175 19.20 18.85 -3.51
N ASP A 176 19.63 18.75 -4.76
CA ASP A 176 20.79 19.49 -5.27
C ASP A 176 20.32 20.78 -5.97
N LYS A 177 21.22 21.75 -6.16
CA LYS A 177 20.91 23.14 -6.60
C LYS A 177 20.02 23.28 -7.86
N LYS A 178 19.83 22.21 -8.65
CA LYS A 178 18.99 22.17 -9.86
C LYS A 178 18.19 20.87 -10.03
N THR A 179 18.30 19.91 -9.11
CA THR A 179 17.75 18.56 -9.30
C THR A 179 17.23 18.01 -8.00
N ILE A 180 16.01 17.48 -8.03
CA ILE A 180 15.39 16.75 -6.92
C ILE A 180 15.44 15.27 -7.30
N THR A 181 16.17 14.47 -6.53
CA THR A 181 16.29 13.03 -6.76
C THR A 181 15.70 12.27 -5.58
N VAL A 182 14.84 11.30 -5.85
CA VAL A 182 14.33 10.37 -4.83
C VAL A 182 15.47 9.41 -4.45
N GLN A 183 15.84 9.36 -3.17
CA GLN A 183 16.89 8.48 -2.68
C GLN A 183 16.33 7.16 -2.17
N ASN A 184 15.31 7.21 -1.32
CA ASN A 184 14.70 6.03 -0.71
C ASN A 184 13.19 6.19 -0.58
N GLU A 185 12.48 5.07 -0.68
CA GLU A 185 11.08 4.94 -0.29
C GLU A 185 10.94 3.77 0.67
N TYR A 186 10.33 4.00 1.82
CA TYR A 186 10.09 2.95 2.81
C TYR A 186 8.84 3.22 3.63
N TYR A 187 8.32 2.17 4.27
CA TYR A 187 7.23 2.30 5.23
C TYR A 187 7.78 2.40 6.66
N MET A 188 7.22 3.32 7.46
CA MET A 188 7.53 3.45 8.87
C MET A 188 6.29 3.05 9.69
N TYR A 189 6.47 2.08 10.58
CA TYR A 189 5.44 1.62 11.51
C TYR A 189 5.70 2.18 12.91
N ASN A 190 4.66 2.70 13.56
CA ASN A 190 4.67 3.13 14.95
C ASN A 190 3.46 2.55 15.68
N ASP A 191 3.71 1.73 16.70
CA ASP A 191 2.65 1.05 17.43
C ASP A 191 1.72 2.01 18.20
N LYS A 192 2.24 3.17 18.63
CA LYS A 192 1.45 4.21 19.28
C LYS A 192 0.60 5.04 18.32
N GLY A 193 0.72 4.80 17.01
CA GLY A 193 0.17 5.67 15.99
C GLY A 193 1.04 6.92 15.78
N PHE A 194 0.71 7.66 14.72
CA PHE A 194 1.32 8.94 14.38
C PHE A 194 0.38 10.11 14.66
#